data_AF-A0A517U2M0-F1
#
_entry.id   AF-A0A517U2M0-F1
#
_cell.length_a   1.000
_cell.length_b   1.000
_cell.length_c   1.000
_cell.angle_alpha   90.00
_cell.angle_beta   90.00
_cell.angle_gamma   90.00
#
_symmetry.space_group_name_H-M   'P 1'
#
loop_
_entity.id
_entity.type
_entity.pdbx_description
1 polymer ?
#
loop_
_entity_poly.entity_id
_entity_poly.type
_entity_poly.pdbx_seq_one_letter_code
_entity_poly.pdbx_strand_id
1 'polypeptide(L)'
;MSRITAFCEWLLRQPLVWGGMACFAFQAVVVRNLEPNGNLHRWFAGDGATLRTAVTFLFCVGMASLAMRAWNVLMQYGSLGSVLPRPIDGEALLIKTIGDRLNELERLPRSMQGSYLVRRMRNGLSGGSATETADAVGQRLRQLAAADRATLAASFGGIRTIITALPAVGALGAVTVIAAVIPDWNTTVEGGVAGTLALQSALAIVGQAIVTTVVLAFVKIGVEHVELQLLDAVDATAVSELAGASGYIAASTDPQAAAIVRQCERVLDTVESAISRHDATLSKTLLAAGRGWEETASAAAALLHRTVGEALSAGLAKHAESLNSGIAKHTEDLQGVLVRHAEILSDNIDQHTSALAEALEHHTAVMTHTETKLAEDNRRHIGELEAAIGEAVMAGIGRQEKLIHQSEELLREMQHTLIESAGLAVAHQEQLAKQSEVLLKVVDATAQVRRLEEALNSNLATLAESHHFQETVVSLSATLQLLSANLGRPTSARDGISLMDATRTSHAA
;
A
#
# COMPACT_ATOMS: atom_id res chain seq x y z
N MET A 1 -46.45 46.47 -28.28
CA MET A 1 -45.26 45.59 -28.16
C MET A 1 -45.73 44.14 -28.26
N SER A 2 -44.95 43.25 -28.88
CA SER A 2 -45.34 41.84 -28.99
C SER A 2 -45.25 41.15 -27.63
N ARG A 3 -46.10 40.13 -27.39
CA ARG A 3 -46.03 39.28 -26.19
C ARG A 3 -44.65 38.64 -26.04
N ILE A 4 -43.97 38.35 -27.15
CA ILE A 4 -42.59 37.83 -27.17
C ILE A 4 -41.60 38.88 -26.63
N THR A 5 -41.73 40.15 -27.04
CA THR A 5 -40.85 41.23 -26.55
C THR A 5 -41.02 41.45 -25.05
N ALA A 6 -42.27 41.47 -24.56
CA ALA A 6 -42.57 41.61 -23.13
C ALA A 6 -42.07 40.39 -22.32
N PHE A 7 -42.17 39.18 -22.87
CA PHE A 7 -41.63 37.97 -22.24
C PHE A 7 -40.10 38.00 -22.18
N CYS A 8 -39.41 38.37 -23.26
CA CYS A 8 -37.96 38.54 -23.27
C CYS A 8 -37.50 39.62 -22.29
N GLU A 9 -38.18 40.77 -22.22
CA GLU A 9 -37.85 41.85 -21.28
C GLU A 9 -38.08 41.43 -19.81
N TRP A 10 -39.14 40.66 -19.54
CA TRP A 10 -39.37 40.06 -18.22
C TRP A 10 -38.28 39.05 -17.87
N LEU A 11 -37.91 38.16 -18.80
CA LEU A 11 -36.91 37.12 -18.58
C LEU A 11 -35.50 37.70 -18.40
N LEU A 12 -35.15 38.76 -19.14
CA LEU A 12 -33.90 39.52 -18.97
C LEU A 12 -33.83 40.31 -17.67
N ARG A 13 -34.96 40.56 -16.98
CA ARG A 13 -34.99 41.17 -15.65
C ARG A 13 -34.87 40.16 -14.50
N GLN A 14 -34.92 38.86 -14.76
CA GLN A 14 -34.79 37.84 -13.72
C GLN A 14 -33.32 37.63 -13.31
N PRO A 15 -32.95 37.81 -12.03
CA PRO A 15 -31.57 37.57 -11.56
C PRO A 15 -31.11 36.12 -11.74
N LEU A 16 -32.07 35.19 -11.79
CA LEU A 16 -31.81 33.76 -11.96
C LEU A 16 -31.24 33.43 -13.35
N VAL A 17 -31.63 34.19 -14.40
CA VAL A 17 -31.10 34.02 -15.76
C VAL A 17 -29.66 34.52 -15.86
N TRP A 18 -29.39 35.75 -15.39
CA TRP A 18 -28.04 36.31 -15.38
C TRP A 18 -27.10 35.54 -14.46
N GLY A 19 -27.57 35.13 -13.27
CA GLY A 19 -26.81 34.29 -12.35
C GLY A 19 -26.50 32.90 -12.91
N GLY A 20 -27.47 32.27 -13.58
CA GLY A 20 -27.28 31.00 -14.27
C GLY A 20 -26.29 31.11 -15.44
N MET A 21 -26.41 32.15 -16.26
CA MET A 21 -25.48 32.40 -17.37
C MET A 21 -24.07 32.73 -16.87
N ALA A 22 -23.94 33.51 -15.79
CA ALA A 22 -22.65 33.79 -15.14
C ALA A 22 -22.02 32.53 -14.53
N CYS A 23 -22.81 31.67 -13.88
CA CYS A 23 -22.35 30.38 -13.35
C CYS A 23 -21.90 29.45 -14.48
N PHE A 24 -22.66 29.36 -15.58
CA PHE A 24 -22.31 28.56 -16.75
C PHE A 24 -21.02 29.08 -17.41
N ALA A 25 -20.89 30.40 -17.60
CA ALA A 25 -19.67 31.01 -18.12
C ALA A 25 -18.46 30.76 -17.20
N PHE A 26 -18.64 30.89 -15.89
CA PHE A 26 -17.59 30.59 -14.91
C PHE A 26 -17.14 29.11 -14.97
N GLN A 27 -18.07 28.16 -15.06
CA GLN A 27 -17.73 26.75 -15.22
C GLN A 27 -17.06 26.46 -16.57
N ALA A 28 -17.60 26.99 -17.67
CA ALA A 28 -17.09 26.75 -19.01
C ALA A 28 -15.71 27.38 -19.29
N VAL A 29 -15.41 28.53 -18.66
CA VAL A 29 -14.16 29.30 -18.89
C VAL A 29 -13.14 29.11 -17.78
N VAL A 30 -13.54 29.12 -16.50
CA VAL A 30 -12.60 29.06 -15.36
C VAL A 30 -12.36 27.61 -14.97
N VAL A 31 -13.42 26.84 -14.70
CA VAL A 31 -13.27 25.45 -14.21
C VAL A 31 -12.65 24.53 -15.27
N ARG A 32 -12.97 24.75 -16.55
CA ARG A 32 -12.41 23.97 -17.67
C ARG A 32 -10.95 24.29 -18.02
N ASN A 33 -10.47 25.49 -17.74
CA ASN A 33 -9.08 25.91 -18.00
C ASN A 33 -8.18 25.83 -16.75
N LEU A 34 -8.72 25.40 -15.61
CA LEU A 34 -7.95 25.20 -14.38
C LEU A 34 -7.10 23.93 -14.46
N GLU A 35 -5.79 24.07 -14.21
CA GLU A 35 -4.86 22.94 -14.14
C GLU A 35 -5.37 21.87 -13.14
N PRO A 36 -5.35 20.57 -13.49
CA PRO A 36 -5.88 19.51 -12.63
C PRO A 36 -5.29 19.47 -11.21
N ASN A 37 -4.03 19.91 -11.07
CA ASN A 37 -3.29 19.92 -9.81
C ASN A 37 -3.45 21.23 -9.01
N GLY A 38 -4.11 22.25 -9.56
CA GLY A 38 -4.26 23.55 -8.92
C GLY A 38 -5.22 23.53 -7.73
N ASN A 39 -4.88 24.26 -6.66
CA ASN A 39 -5.74 24.40 -5.48
C ASN A 39 -7.16 24.89 -5.83
N LEU A 40 -7.29 25.76 -6.83
CA LEU A 40 -8.59 26.23 -7.34
C LEU A 40 -9.41 25.12 -8.03
N HIS A 41 -8.78 24.20 -8.75
CA HIS A 41 -9.47 23.05 -9.36
C HIS A 41 -10.08 22.15 -8.28
N ARG A 42 -9.34 21.91 -7.18
CA ARG A 42 -9.84 21.19 -6.00
C ARG A 42 -10.98 21.87 -5.25
N TRP A 43 -11.28 23.15 -5.49
CA TRP A 43 -12.45 23.81 -4.90
C TRP A 43 -13.69 23.63 -5.79
N PHE A 44 -13.55 23.75 -7.12
CA PHE A 44 -14.71 23.77 -8.03
C PHE A 44 -15.02 22.45 -8.78
N ALA A 45 -14.08 21.52 -8.96
CA ALA A 45 -14.23 20.40 -9.91
C ALA A 45 -14.11 18.97 -9.33
N GLY A 46 -13.69 18.82 -8.07
CA GLY A 46 -13.46 17.49 -7.45
C GLY A 46 -14.73 16.77 -7.02
N ASP A 47 -14.56 15.61 -6.36
CA ASP A 47 -15.65 14.80 -5.83
C ASP A 47 -16.64 15.62 -4.98
N GLY A 48 -17.94 15.37 -5.20
CA GLY A 48 -19.03 16.25 -4.76
C GLY A 48 -19.32 17.44 -5.69
N ALA A 49 -18.92 17.35 -6.97
CA ALA A 49 -19.07 18.42 -7.98
C ALA A 49 -20.47 19.06 -8.01
N THR A 50 -21.55 18.27 -7.91
CA THR A 50 -22.95 18.76 -7.96
C THR A 50 -23.29 19.77 -6.87
N LEU A 51 -22.77 19.60 -5.65
CA LEU A 51 -23.04 20.50 -4.53
C LEU A 51 -22.14 21.75 -4.57
N ARG A 52 -20.91 21.61 -5.07
CA ARG A 52 -20.01 22.75 -5.36
C ARG A 52 -20.57 23.63 -6.47
N THR A 53 -21.14 23.04 -7.52
CA THR A 53 -21.81 23.80 -8.59
C THR A 53 -23.08 24.49 -8.08
N ALA A 54 -23.82 23.88 -7.15
CA ALA A 54 -24.96 24.53 -6.48
C ALA A 54 -24.57 25.74 -5.62
N VAL A 55 -23.51 25.63 -4.78
CA VAL A 55 -22.96 26.76 -4.01
C VAL A 55 -22.50 27.89 -4.94
N THR A 56 -21.79 27.54 -6.03
CA THR A 56 -21.32 28.51 -7.02
C THR A 56 -22.49 29.17 -7.77
N PHE A 57 -23.53 28.42 -8.11
CA PHE A 57 -24.75 28.94 -8.73
C PHE A 57 -25.48 29.94 -7.83
N LEU A 58 -25.70 29.60 -6.56
CA LEU A 58 -26.32 30.50 -5.59
C LEU A 58 -25.51 31.79 -5.40
N PHE A 59 -24.18 31.69 -5.34
CA PHE A 59 -23.29 32.84 -5.31
C PHE A 59 -23.42 33.72 -6.56
N CYS A 60 -23.38 33.14 -7.76
CA CYS A 60 -23.56 33.88 -9.02
C CYS A 60 -24.94 34.55 -9.14
N VAL A 61 -26.02 33.89 -8.72
CA VAL A 61 -27.38 34.47 -8.67
C VAL A 61 -27.45 35.64 -7.69
N GLY A 62 -26.87 35.48 -6.50
CA GLY A 62 -26.77 36.57 -5.53
C GLY A 62 -25.99 37.76 -6.08
N MET A 63 -24.80 37.53 -6.64
CA MET A 63 -23.96 38.58 -7.24
C MET A 63 -24.66 39.28 -8.39
N ALA A 64 -25.33 38.55 -9.30
CA ALA A 64 -26.09 39.14 -10.39
C ALA A 64 -27.26 40.00 -9.87
N SER A 65 -27.98 39.55 -8.83
CA SER A 65 -29.07 40.32 -8.21
C SER A 65 -28.58 41.63 -7.58
N LEU A 66 -27.42 41.60 -6.92
CA LEU A 66 -26.78 42.76 -6.31
C LEU A 66 -26.21 43.72 -7.36
N ALA A 67 -25.58 43.20 -8.42
CA ALA A 67 -25.02 44.01 -9.50
C ALA A 67 -26.11 44.77 -10.29
N MET A 68 -27.24 44.11 -10.61
CA MET A 68 -28.37 44.78 -11.25
C MET A 68 -29.01 45.84 -10.35
N ARG A 69 -29.10 45.60 -9.03
CA ARG A 69 -29.52 46.61 -8.06
C ARG A 69 -28.55 47.80 -8.05
N ALA A 70 -27.27 47.54 -7.86
CA ALA A 70 -26.23 48.56 -7.84
C ALA A 70 -26.29 49.44 -9.10
N TRP A 71 -26.42 48.83 -10.27
CA TRP A 71 -26.57 49.54 -11.54
C TRP A 71 -27.81 50.43 -11.62
N ASN A 72 -28.98 49.91 -11.21
CA ASN A 72 -30.22 50.69 -11.17
C ASN A 72 -30.13 51.87 -10.19
N VAL A 73 -29.56 51.65 -9.00
CA VAL A 73 -29.33 52.70 -7.99
C VAL A 73 -28.35 53.75 -8.52
N LEU A 74 -27.26 53.35 -9.18
CA LEU A 74 -26.28 54.27 -9.77
C LEU A 74 -26.89 55.11 -10.90
N MET A 75 -27.72 54.51 -11.76
CA MET A 75 -28.46 55.25 -12.79
C MET A 75 -29.47 56.23 -12.20
N GLN A 76 -30.15 55.87 -11.10
CA GLN A 76 -31.07 56.76 -10.41
C GLN A 76 -30.34 57.92 -9.72
N TYR A 77 -29.21 57.64 -9.05
CA TYR A 77 -28.37 58.66 -8.41
C TYR A 77 -27.79 59.64 -9.44
N GLY A 78 -27.34 59.15 -10.59
CA GLY A 78 -26.95 60.01 -11.72
C GLY A 78 -28.12 60.80 -12.33
N SER A 79 -29.34 60.25 -12.30
CA SER A 79 -30.54 60.96 -12.78
C SER A 79 -31.03 62.07 -11.84
N LEU A 80 -30.71 62.02 -10.54
CA LEU A 80 -31.15 63.04 -9.57
C LEU A 80 -30.73 64.45 -10.00
N GLY A 81 -29.47 64.59 -10.46
CA GLY A 81 -28.95 65.87 -10.94
C GLY A 81 -29.48 66.32 -12.31
N SER A 82 -30.11 65.44 -13.09
CA SER A 82 -30.65 65.77 -14.43
C SER A 82 -32.16 66.01 -14.47
N VAL A 83 -32.89 65.58 -13.43
CA VAL A 83 -34.35 65.75 -13.32
C VAL A 83 -34.73 67.12 -12.74
N LEU A 84 -33.81 67.86 -12.10
CA LEU A 84 -34.08 69.20 -11.57
C LEU A 84 -33.89 70.31 -12.63
N PRO A 85 -34.92 71.12 -12.91
CA PRO A 85 -34.74 72.51 -13.27
C PRO A 85 -34.05 73.26 -12.11
N ARG A 86 -33.37 74.36 -12.42
CA ARG A 86 -32.76 75.26 -11.42
C ARG A 86 -33.78 75.77 -10.39
N PRO A 87 -33.34 76.19 -9.18
CA PRO A 87 -34.18 76.92 -8.25
C PRO A 87 -34.87 78.08 -8.98
N ILE A 88 -36.19 78.14 -8.85
CA ILE A 88 -37.03 79.10 -9.57
C ILE A 88 -37.07 80.40 -8.76
N ASP A 89 -36.66 81.51 -9.38
CA ASP A 89 -36.69 82.83 -8.75
C ASP A 89 -38.14 83.28 -8.47
N GLY A 90 -38.55 83.12 -7.21
CA GLY A 90 -39.38 84.04 -6.42
C GLY A 90 -40.85 84.27 -6.80
N GLU A 91 -41.15 84.64 -8.04
CA GLU A 91 -42.39 85.39 -8.36
C GLU A 91 -43.21 84.83 -9.55
N ALA A 92 -42.57 84.19 -10.53
CA ALA A 92 -43.23 83.92 -11.82
C ALA A 92 -44.17 82.70 -11.87
N LEU A 93 -44.29 81.91 -10.79
CA LEU A 93 -45.00 80.61 -10.80
C LEU A 93 -46.19 80.52 -9.82
N LEU A 94 -46.74 81.68 -9.46
CA LEU A 94 -47.77 81.87 -8.42
C LEU A 94 -49.09 81.11 -8.69
N ILE A 95 -49.35 80.67 -9.93
CA ILE A 95 -50.55 79.92 -10.32
C ILE A 95 -50.21 78.80 -11.34
N LYS A 96 -49.32 77.87 -10.98
CA LYS A 96 -49.21 76.58 -11.68
C LYS A 96 -49.88 75.51 -10.81
N THR A 97 -51.16 75.25 -11.06
CA THR A 97 -52.03 74.38 -10.25
C THR A 97 -51.38 73.01 -10.01
N ILE A 98 -51.67 72.35 -8.88
CA ILE A 98 -51.13 71.01 -8.54
C ILE A 98 -51.24 70.03 -9.74
N GLY A 99 -52.34 70.08 -10.49
CA GLY A 99 -52.55 69.31 -11.72
C GLY A 99 -51.55 69.58 -12.85
N ASP A 100 -51.07 70.81 -13.02
CA ASP A 100 -50.06 71.15 -14.03
C ASP A 100 -48.66 70.63 -13.65
N ARG A 101 -48.32 70.62 -12.36
CA ARG A 101 -47.11 69.95 -11.87
C ARG A 101 -47.22 68.43 -11.97
N LEU A 102 -48.40 67.85 -11.74
CA LEU A 102 -48.66 66.44 -12.02
C LEU A 102 -48.50 66.12 -13.52
N ASN A 103 -49.07 66.93 -14.40
CA ASN A 103 -48.93 66.82 -15.86
C ASN A 103 -47.46 66.93 -16.32
N GLU A 104 -46.65 67.77 -15.65
CA GLU A 104 -45.22 67.90 -15.90
C GLU A 104 -44.44 66.63 -15.47
N LEU A 105 -44.80 66.06 -14.31
CA LEU A 105 -44.29 64.76 -13.82
C LEU A 105 -44.77 63.54 -14.65
N GLU A 106 -45.86 63.67 -15.40
CA GLU A 106 -46.36 62.66 -16.34
C GLU A 106 -45.79 62.78 -17.75
N ARG A 107 -45.26 63.95 -18.13
CA ARG A 107 -44.57 64.18 -19.42
C ARG A 107 -43.09 63.75 -19.41
N LEU A 108 -42.51 63.50 -18.24
CA LEU A 108 -41.15 62.95 -18.11
C LEU A 108 -41.00 61.57 -18.80
N PRO A 109 -39.81 61.21 -19.32
CA PRO A 109 -39.56 59.91 -19.93
C PRO A 109 -39.93 58.74 -19.01
N ARG A 110 -40.45 57.64 -19.57
CA ARG A 110 -40.93 56.47 -18.79
C ARG A 110 -39.88 55.87 -17.84
N SER A 111 -38.59 55.99 -18.16
CA SER A 111 -37.47 55.60 -17.28
C SER A 111 -37.37 56.46 -16.02
N MET A 112 -37.60 57.77 -16.14
CA MET A 112 -37.58 58.72 -15.02
C MET A 112 -38.86 58.66 -14.18
N GLN A 113 -40.01 58.34 -14.79
CA GLN A 113 -41.28 58.18 -14.03
C GLN A 113 -41.23 57.06 -12.99
N GLY A 114 -40.36 56.06 -13.16
CA GLY A 114 -40.13 54.99 -12.19
C GLY A 114 -39.11 55.33 -11.09
N SER A 115 -38.49 56.50 -11.10
CA SER A 115 -37.52 56.94 -10.08
C SER A 115 -38.21 57.22 -8.74
N TYR A 116 -37.52 56.96 -7.62
CA TYR A 116 -38.03 57.24 -6.28
C TYR A 116 -38.46 58.71 -6.11
N LEU A 117 -37.72 59.66 -6.69
CA LEU A 117 -38.05 61.09 -6.62
C LEU A 117 -39.39 61.41 -7.29
N VAL A 118 -39.56 60.99 -8.55
CA VAL A 118 -40.79 61.26 -9.33
C VAL A 118 -41.98 60.53 -8.71
N ARG A 119 -41.80 59.30 -8.20
CA ARG A 119 -42.83 58.57 -7.47
C ARG A 119 -43.22 59.25 -6.16
N ARG A 120 -42.25 59.71 -5.35
CA ARG A 120 -42.51 60.41 -4.08
C ARG A 120 -43.19 61.76 -4.32
N MET A 121 -42.72 62.54 -5.30
CA MET A 121 -43.36 63.81 -5.69
C MET A 121 -44.80 63.60 -6.18
N ARG A 122 -45.03 62.64 -7.08
CA ARG A 122 -46.37 62.30 -7.58
C ARG A 122 -47.31 61.90 -6.43
N ASN A 123 -46.87 60.98 -5.56
CA ASN A 123 -47.68 60.49 -4.44
C ASN A 123 -47.90 61.54 -3.34
N GLY A 124 -46.95 62.46 -3.14
CA GLY A 124 -47.11 63.60 -2.23
C GLY A 124 -48.14 64.60 -2.73
N LEU A 125 -48.07 64.95 -4.02
CA LEU A 125 -48.96 65.91 -4.69
C LEU A 125 -50.37 65.35 -4.95
N SER A 126 -50.51 64.05 -5.27
CA SER A 126 -51.80 63.45 -5.63
C SER A 126 -52.82 63.36 -4.49
N GLY A 127 -52.38 63.55 -3.23
CA GLY A 127 -53.25 63.53 -2.05
C GLY A 127 -53.67 64.91 -1.53
N GLY A 128 -53.20 66.00 -2.15
CA GLY A 128 -53.43 67.36 -1.67
C GLY A 128 -54.71 67.99 -2.20
N SER A 129 -55.61 68.38 -1.30
CA SER A 129 -56.64 69.38 -1.61
C SER A 129 -55.99 70.78 -1.68
N ALA A 130 -56.64 71.74 -2.33
CA ALA A 130 -56.16 73.12 -2.41
C ALA A 130 -56.08 73.84 -1.04
N THR A 131 -56.54 73.19 0.04
CA THR A 131 -56.59 73.68 1.42
C THR A 131 -55.62 72.96 2.36
N GLU A 132 -54.82 72.02 1.87
CA GLU A 132 -53.92 71.23 2.72
C GLU A 132 -52.67 72.04 3.14
N THR A 133 -52.35 72.04 4.44
CA THR A 133 -51.27 72.86 5.01
C THR A 133 -49.88 72.28 4.73
N ALA A 134 -48.85 73.13 4.77
CA ALA A 134 -47.46 72.74 4.57
C ALA A 134 -47.01 71.59 5.51
N ASP A 135 -47.43 71.61 6.78
CA ASP A 135 -47.13 70.55 7.74
C ASP A 135 -47.79 69.21 7.40
N ALA A 136 -49.02 69.22 6.88
CA ALA A 136 -49.71 68.00 6.47
C ALA A 136 -49.01 67.35 5.26
N VAL A 137 -48.56 68.15 4.29
CA VAL A 137 -47.72 67.68 3.17
C VAL A 137 -46.39 67.14 3.68
N GLY A 138 -45.72 67.85 4.60
CA GLY A 138 -44.48 67.41 5.23
C GLY A 138 -44.62 66.09 6.00
N GLN A 139 -45.72 65.91 6.74
CA GLN A 139 -46.00 64.67 7.45
C GLN A 139 -46.27 63.50 6.48
N ARG A 140 -46.99 63.73 5.38
CA ARG A 140 -47.20 62.72 4.33
C ARG A 140 -45.89 62.31 3.66
N LEU A 141 -44.99 63.25 3.40
CA LEU A 141 -43.65 62.93 2.85
C LEU A 141 -42.83 62.07 3.81
N ARG A 142 -42.83 62.34 5.12
CA ARG A 142 -42.18 61.49 6.13
C ARG A 142 -42.78 60.08 6.17
N GLN A 143 -44.11 59.95 6.06
CA GLN A 143 -44.80 58.64 5.98
C GLN A 143 -44.40 57.86 4.72
N LEU A 144 -44.36 58.53 3.55
CA LEU A 144 -43.88 57.94 2.30
C LEU A 144 -42.41 57.51 2.40
N ALA A 145 -41.56 58.31 3.06
CA ALA A 145 -40.15 57.97 3.28
C ALA A 145 -39.98 56.76 4.20
N ALA A 146 -40.78 56.63 5.26
CA ALA A 146 -40.81 55.44 6.10
C ALA A 146 -41.28 54.20 5.31
N ALA A 147 -42.30 54.34 4.46
CA ALA A 147 -42.79 53.26 3.60
C ALA A 147 -41.77 52.82 2.54
N ASP A 148 -41.04 53.75 1.93
CA ASP A 148 -39.95 53.45 1.00
C ASP A 148 -38.81 52.69 1.71
N ARG A 149 -38.39 53.12 2.92
CA ARG A 149 -37.37 52.41 3.73
C ARG A 149 -37.84 51.01 4.19
N ALA A 150 -39.13 50.83 4.49
CA ALA A 150 -39.69 49.50 4.79
C ALA A 150 -39.69 48.59 3.54
N THR A 151 -40.03 49.17 2.37
CA THR A 151 -40.01 48.45 1.08
C THR A 151 -38.59 48.03 0.70
N LEU A 152 -37.59 48.88 0.95
CA LEU A 152 -36.16 48.55 0.82
C LEU A 152 -35.83 47.26 1.59
N ALA A 153 -36.11 47.24 2.90
CA ALA A 153 -35.79 46.11 3.77
C ALA A 153 -36.46 44.80 3.31
N ALA A 154 -37.74 44.85 2.91
CA ALA A 154 -38.45 43.70 2.34
C ALA A 154 -37.82 43.21 1.03
N SER A 155 -37.37 44.14 0.19
CA SER A 155 -36.84 43.85 -1.15
C SER A 155 -35.44 43.22 -1.15
N PHE A 156 -34.70 43.30 -0.04
CA PHE A 156 -33.48 42.52 0.21
C PHE A 156 -33.77 41.11 0.76
N GLY A 157 -35.03 40.76 1.07
CA GLY A 157 -35.42 39.48 1.65
C GLY A 157 -34.94 38.26 0.86
N GLY A 158 -35.11 38.26 -0.46
CA GLY A 158 -34.66 37.16 -1.34
C GLY A 158 -33.13 37.00 -1.44
N ILE A 159 -32.37 38.09 -1.22
CA ILE A 159 -30.90 38.04 -1.17
C ILE A 159 -30.47 37.54 0.22
N ARG A 160 -31.16 37.98 1.28
CA ARG A 160 -30.95 37.50 2.65
C ARG A 160 -31.18 36.00 2.76
N THR A 161 -32.23 35.44 2.16
CA THR A 161 -32.48 33.99 2.17
C THR A 161 -31.37 33.20 1.49
N ILE A 162 -30.86 33.67 0.34
CA ILE A 162 -29.68 33.08 -0.32
C ILE A 162 -28.46 33.09 0.60
N ILE A 163 -28.12 34.24 1.19
CA ILE A 163 -26.99 34.40 2.13
C ILE A 163 -27.12 33.45 3.33
N THR A 164 -28.32 33.30 3.90
CA THR A 164 -28.54 32.38 5.04
C THR A 164 -28.52 30.90 4.63
N ALA A 165 -28.84 30.57 3.38
CA ALA A 165 -28.87 29.18 2.90
C ALA A 165 -27.49 28.66 2.48
N LEU A 166 -26.60 29.52 1.97
CA LEU A 166 -25.26 29.15 1.49
C LEU A 166 -24.45 28.30 2.49
N PRO A 167 -24.31 28.65 3.79
CA PRO A 167 -23.59 27.83 4.76
C PRO A 167 -24.24 26.46 5.00
N ALA A 168 -25.58 26.39 5.03
CA ALA A 168 -26.31 25.15 5.21
C ALA A 168 -26.13 24.19 4.02
N VAL A 169 -26.14 24.71 2.79
CA VAL A 169 -25.84 23.93 1.57
C VAL A 169 -24.38 23.44 1.59
N GLY A 170 -23.43 24.27 2.05
CA GLY A 170 -22.04 23.85 2.24
C GLY A 170 -21.86 22.72 3.26
N ALA A 171 -22.52 22.83 4.41
CA ALA A 171 -22.51 21.80 5.44
C ALA A 171 -23.15 20.48 4.97
N LEU A 172 -24.28 20.55 4.26
CA LEU A 172 -24.89 19.37 3.62
C LEU A 172 -23.94 18.73 2.59
N GLY A 173 -23.26 19.55 1.79
CA GLY A 173 -22.22 19.08 0.85
C GLY A 173 -21.11 18.29 1.56
N ALA A 174 -20.57 18.85 2.65
CA ALA A 174 -19.56 18.19 3.46
C ALA A 174 -20.03 16.84 4.04
N VAL A 175 -21.26 16.79 4.57
CA VAL A 175 -21.87 15.55 5.10
C VAL A 175 -22.02 14.49 4.00
N THR A 176 -22.48 14.87 2.79
CA THR A 176 -22.63 13.90 1.69
C THR A 176 -21.30 13.31 1.21
N VAL A 177 -20.23 14.10 1.18
CA VAL A 177 -18.89 13.64 0.77
C VAL A 177 -18.29 12.69 1.81
N ILE A 178 -18.42 13.00 3.10
CA ILE A 178 -17.98 12.10 4.18
C ILE A 178 -18.80 10.80 4.17
N ALA A 179 -20.14 10.91 4.07
CA ALA A 179 -21.04 9.76 4.10
C ALA A 179 -20.80 8.75 2.98
N ALA A 180 -20.36 9.21 1.80
CA ALA A 180 -20.02 8.33 0.68
C ALA A 180 -18.83 7.39 0.95
N VAL A 181 -17.96 7.72 1.91
CA VAL A 181 -16.71 6.98 2.18
C VAL A 181 -16.75 6.20 3.51
N ILE A 182 -17.74 6.45 4.37
CA ILE A 182 -17.97 5.67 5.61
C ILE A 182 -17.96 4.15 5.39
N PRO A 183 -18.57 3.57 4.33
CA PRO A 183 -18.60 2.11 4.15
C PRO A 183 -17.21 1.46 4.04
N ASP A 184 -16.26 2.13 3.39
CA ASP A 184 -14.95 1.56 3.08
C ASP A 184 -13.81 2.10 3.98
N TRP A 185 -14.09 3.13 4.79
CA TRP A 185 -13.09 3.88 5.58
C TRP A 185 -12.10 3.02 6.36
N ASN A 186 -12.57 1.92 6.96
CA ASN A 186 -11.77 1.02 7.80
C ASN A 186 -11.64 -0.41 7.24
N THR A 187 -12.13 -0.68 6.03
CA THR A 187 -12.12 -2.02 5.43
C THR A 187 -10.87 -2.27 4.57
N THR A 188 -10.25 -1.21 4.04
CA THR A 188 -9.08 -1.28 3.17
C THR A 188 -8.11 -0.12 3.44
N VAL A 189 -6.83 -0.31 3.09
CA VAL A 189 -5.81 0.77 3.14
C VAL A 189 -6.19 1.92 2.19
N GLU A 190 -6.74 1.59 1.02
CA GLU A 190 -7.28 2.55 0.06
C GLU A 190 -8.46 3.34 0.63
N GLY A 191 -9.35 2.68 1.39
CA GLY A 191 -10.46 3.31 2.11
C GLY A 191 -10.01 4.29 3.19
N GLY A 192 -8.91 4.00 3.89
CA GLY A 192 -8.29 4.96 4.81
C GLY A 192 -7.78 6.22 4.11
N VAL A 193 -7.12 6.06 2.95
CA VAL A 193 -6.68 7.19 2.11
C VAL A 193 -7.90 7.96 1.59
N ALA A 194 -8.91 7.28 1.07
CA ALA A 194 -10.16 7.87 0.60
C ALA A 194 -10.86 8.68 1.71
N GLY A 195 -10.88 8.18 2.96
CA GLY A 195 -11.44 8.88 4.12
C GLY A 195 -10.74 10.20 4.41
N THR A 196 -9.40 10.24 4.32
CA THR A 196 -8.65 11.51 4.47
C THR A 196 -8.93 12.51 3.34
N LEU A 197 -9.06 12.03 2.10
CA LEU A 197 -9.41 12.86 0.94
C LEU A 197 -10.87 13.37 1.03
N ALA A 198 -11.80 12.55 1.51
CA ALA A 198 -13.19 12.93 1.77
C ALA A 198 -13.27 14.02 2.85
N LEU A 199 -12.50 13.90 3.93
CA LEU A 199 -12.44 14.92 4.98
C LEU A 199 -11.86 16.24 4.48
N GLN A 200 -10.76 16.19 3.71
CA GLN A 200 -10.15 17.40 3.12
C GLN A 200 -11.09 18.09 2.12
N SER A 201 -11.77 17.32 1.27
CA SER A 201 -12.70 17.86 0.28
C SER A 201 -14.00 18.38 0.90
N ALA A 202 -14.51 17.74 1.96
CA ALA A 202 -15.61 18.24 2.78
C ALA A 202 -15.27 19.59 3.44
N LEU A 203 -14.08 19.71 4.03
CA LEU A 203 -13.60 20.97 4.63
C LEU A 203 -13.47 22.09 3.58
N ALA A 204 -13.01 21.77 2.36
CA ALA A 204 -12.93 22.73 1.27
C ALA A 204 -14.32 23.25 0.82
N ILE A 205 -15.35 22.38 0.81
CA ILE A 205 -16.73 22.78 0.49
C ILE A 205 -17.27 23.76 1.55
N VAL A 206 -17.05 23.50 2.83
CA VAL A 206 -17.45 24.41 3.92
C VAL A 206 -16.69 25.74 3.82
N GLY A 207 -15.37 25.69 3.59
CA GLY A 207 -14.54 26.88 3.36
C GLY A 207 -15.06 27.74 2.21
N GLN A 208 -15.40 27.12 1.07
CA GLN A 208 -15.98 27.81 -0.08
C GLN A 208 -17.34 28.45 0.26
N ALA A 209 -18.23 27.73 0.92
CA ALA A 209 -19.53 28.26 1.33
C ALA A 209 -19.40 29.46 2.29
N ILE A 210 -18.49 29.41 3.27
CA ILE A 210 -18.23 30.53 4.19
C ILE A 210 -17.66 31.73 3.44
N VAL A 211 -16.60 31.55 2.65
CA VAL A 211 -15.96 32.66 1.90
C VAL A 211 -16.96 33.32 0.94
N THR A 212 -17.70 32.54 0.15
CA THR A 212 -18.72 33.09 -0.77
C THR A 212 -19.84 33.81 -0.02
N THR A 213 -20.28 33.29 1.14
CA THR A 213 -21.28 33.97 1.99
C THR A 213 -20.77 35.32 2.51
N VAL A 214 -19.53 35.39 2.99
CA VAL A 214 -18.92 36.63 3.50
C VAL A 214 -18.80 37.68 2.40
N VAL A 215 -18.32 37.29 1.21
CA VAL A 215 -18.26 38.20 0.05
C VAL A 215 -19.65 38.72 -0.32
N LEU A 216 -20.66 37.84 -0.39
CA LEU A 216 -22.02 38.23 -0.75
C LEU A 216 -22.67 39.16 0.28
N ALA A 217 -22.41 38.93 1.57
CA ALA A 217 -22.87 39.78 2.66
C ALA A 217 -22.20 41.16 2.61
N PHE A 218 -20.90 41.24 2.34
CA PHE A 218 -20.18 42.51 2.20
C PHE A 218 -20.72 43.33 1.02
N VAL A 219 -20.91 42.70 -0.16
CA VAL A 219 -21.49 43.37 -1.33
C VAL A 219 -22.94 43.81 -1.06
N LYS A 220 -23.75 43.00 -0.35
CA LYS A 220 -25.10 43.41 0.08
C LYS A 220 -25.05 44.70 0.90
N ILE A 221 -24.21 44.75 1.94
CA ILE A 221 -24.11 45.91 2.84
C ILE A 221 -23.69 47.16 2.06
N GLY A 222 -22.74 47.03 1.12
CA GLY A 222 -22.34 48.13 0.25
C GLY A 222 -23.48 48.68 -0.61
N VAL A 223 -24.24 47.80 -1.29
CA VAL A 223 -25.39 48.22 -2.13
C VAL A 223 -26.51 48.82 -1.29
N GLU A 224 -26.83 48.22 -0.14
CA GLU A 224 -27.84 48.70 0.80
C GLU A 224 -27.49 50.09 1.36
N HIS A 225 -26.21 50.35 1.64
CA HIS A 225 -25.74 51.66 2.10
C HIS A 225 -25.89 52.75 1.01
N VAL A 226 -25.53 52.45 -0.24
CA VAL A 226 -25.72 53.39 -1.37
C VAL A 226 -27.20 53.63 -1.67
N GLU A 227 -28.04 52.61 -1.56
CA GLU A 227 -29.50 52.74 -1.77
C GLU A 227 -30.17 53.55 -0.64
N LEU A 228 -29.68 53.46 0.60
CA LEU A 228 -30.08 54.34 1.71
C LEU A 228 -29.65 55.80 1.46
N GLN A 229 -28.40 56.05 1.05
CA GLN A 229 -27.93 57.39 0.70
C GLN A 229 -28.77 58.02 -0.42
N LEU A 230 -29.16 57.24 -1.43
CA LEU A 230 -30.09 57.69 -2.47
C LEU A 230 -31.46 58.08 -1.88
N LEU A 231 -32.03 57.28 -0.98
CA LEU A 231 -33.32 57.57 -0.35
C LEU A 231 -33.29 58.84 0.51
N ASP A 232 -32.19 59.10 1.21
CA ASP A 232 -32.01 60.29 2.04
C ASP A 232 -31.79 61.56 1.18
N ALA A 233 -31.03 61.44 0.07
CA ALA A 233 -30.92 62.52 -0.92
C ALA A 233 -32.29 62.85 -1.57
N VAL A 234 -33.06 61.82 -1.93
CA VAL A 234 -34.44 61.97 -2.42
C VAL A 234 -35.35 62.62 -1.38
N ASP A 235 -35.17 62.33 -0.08
CA ASP A 235 -35.96 62.92 1.01
C ASP A 235 -35.69 64.43 1.11
N ALA A 236 -34.42 64.83 1.18
CA ALA A 236 -34.01 66.23 1.23
C ALA A 236 -34.54 67.03 0.03
N THR A 237 -34.41 66.49 -1.19
CA THR A 237 -34.90 67.13 -2.42
C THR A 237 -36.42 67.19 -2.49
N ALA A 238 -37.13 66.15 -2.06
CA ALA A 238 -38.60 66.16 -2.05
C ALA A 238 -39.16 67.18 -1.05
N VAL A 239 -38.52 67.33 0.11
CA VAL A 239 -38.92 68.34 1.10
C VAL A 239 -38.65 69.76 0.60
N SER A 240 -37.48 70.05 0.02
CA SER A 240 -37.15 71.41 -0.44
C SER A 240 -38.12 71.93 -1.52
N GLU A 241 -38.45 71.09 -2.50
CA GLU A 241 -39.34 71.45 -3.62
C GLU A 241 -40.81 71.62 -3.20
N LEU A 242 -41.30 70.77 -2.27
CA LEU A 242 -42.73 70.75 -1.89
C LEU A 242 -43.05 71.68 -0.71
N ALA A 243 -42.10 71.92 0.20
CA ALA A 243 -42.29 72.88 1.29
C ALA A 243 -42.40 74.32 0.74
N GLY A 244 -41.53 74.68 -0.21
CA GLY A 244 -41.58 76.00 -0.86
C GLY A 244 -42.90 76.26 -1.61
N ALA A 245 -43.46 75.24 -2.26
CA ALA A 245 -44.74 75.36 -2.94
C ALA A 245 -45.95 75.49 -1.99
N SER A 246 -45.95 74.75 -0.87
CA SER A 246 -47.08 74.73 0.07
C SER A 246 -47.18 75.98 0.95
N GLY A 247 -46.05 76.59 1.32
CA GLY A 247 -46.05 77.85 2.09
C GLY A 247 -46.70 79.04 1.36
N TYR A 248 -46.66 79.06 0.03
CA TYR A 248 -47.20 80.16 -0.78
C TYR A 248 -48.72 80.08 -0.98
N ILE A 249 -49.28 78.86 -1.04
CA ILE A 249 -50.72 78.61 -1.27
C ILE A 249 -51.57 79.04 -0.06
N ALA A 250 -51.02 78.91 1.16
CA ALA A 250 -51.71 79.34 2.38
C ALA A 250 -51.91 80.86 2.47
N ALA A 251 -51.08 81.66 1.79
CA ALA A 251 -51.12 83.12 1.85
C ALA A 251 -52.16 83.76 0.91
N SER A 252 -52.58 83.07 -0.16
CA SER A 252 -53.37 83.68 -1.23
C SER A 252 -54.89 83.64 -1.02
N THR A 253 -55.39 82.94 0.00
CA THR A 253 -56.80 82.52 0.04
C THR A 253 -57.50 82.89 1.36
N ASP A 254 -58.32 83.96 1.28
CA ASP A 254 -59.37 84.38 2.22
C ASP A 254 -58.96 84.98 3.61
N PRO A 255 -59.31 86.26 3.90
CA PRO A 255 -59.17 86.86 5.23
C PRO A 255 -59.92 86.14 6.37
N GLN A 256 -61.02 85.43 6.09
CA GLN A 256 -61.73 84.59 7.05
C GLN A 256 -60.91 83.32 7.34
N ALA A 257 -60.31 82.71 6.31
CA ALA A 257 -59.35 81.63 6.51
C ALA A 257 -58.12 82.11 7.27
N ALA A 258 -57.60 83.33 7.04
CA ALA A 258 -56.53 83.91 7.85
C ALA A 258 -56.92 84.16 9.32
N ALA A 259 -58.21 84.36 9.63
CA ALA A 259 -58.70 84.42 11.02
C ALA A 259 -58.75 83.01 11.65
N ILE A 260 -59.23 82.02 10.91
CA ILE A 260 -59.24 80.61 11.33
C ILE A 260 -57.81 80.07 11.47
N VAL A 261 -56.90 80.40 10.55
CA VAL A 261 -55.46 80.09 10.62
C VAL A 261 -54.85 80.71 11.87
N ARG A 262 -55.08 82.00 12.18
CA ARG A 262 -54.61 82.59 13.45
C ARG A 262 -55.22 81.97 14.70
N GLN A 263 -56.40 81.37 14.60
CA GLN A 263 -57.03 80.63 15.69
C GLN A 263 -56.45 79.21 15.80
N CYS A 264 -56.17 78.56 14.66
CA CYS A 264 -55.45 77.30 14.55
C CYS A 264 -53.97 77.44 14.94
N GLU A 265 -53.32 78.58 14.71
CA GLU A 265 -51.97 78.92 15.15
C GLU A 265 -51.93 79.02 16.68
N ARG A 266 -52.93 79.63 17.33
CA ARG A 266 -53.04 79.60 18.80
C ARG A 266 -53.34 78.21 19.35
N VAL A 267 -54.13 77.40 18.63
CA VAL A 267 -54.33 75.98 18.97
C VAL A 267 -53.03 75.20 18.74
N LEU A 268 -52.25 75.51 17.71
CA LEU A 268 -50.93 74.94 17.45
C LEU A 268 -49.94 75.36 18.53
N ASP A 269 -49.81 76.63 18.91
CA ASP A 269 -48.98 77.11 20.03
C ASP A 269 -49.31 76.41 21.35
N THR A 270 -50.61 76.20 21.63
CA THR A 270 -51.05 75.53 22.85
C THR A 270 -50.87 74.02 22.78
N VAL A 271 -51.04 73.40 21.61
CA VAL A 271 -50.74 71.98 21.33
C VAL A 271 -49.23 71.74 21.30
N GLU A 272 -48.41 72.64 20.78
CA GLU A 272 -46.95 72.60 20.73
C GLU A 272 -46.38 72.82 22.13
N SER A 273 -46.95 73.74 22.91
CA SER A 273 -46.68 73.87 24.35
C SER A 273 -47.08 72.60 25.13
N ALA A 274 -48.20 71.96 24.77
CA ALA A 274 -48.64 70.72 25.42
C ALA A 274 -47.77 69.52 25.01
N ILE A 275 -47.40 69.42 23.74
CA ILE A 275 -46.47 68.42 23.19
C ILE A 275 -45.09 68.63 23.79
N SER A 276 -44.57 69.86 23.88
CA SER A 276 -43.28 70.16 24.51
C SER A 276 -43.27 69.77 26.00
N ARG A 277 -44.38 70.00 26.73
CA ARG A 277 -44.53 69.52 28.12
C ARG A 277 -44.66 68.00 28.19
N HIS A 278 -45.37 67.38 27.25
CA HIS A 278 -45.55 65.93 27.19
C HIS A 278 -44.26 65.22 26.81
N ASP A 279 -43.46 65.79 25.91
CA ASP A 279 -42.15 65.31 25.46
C ASP A 279 -41.08 65.53 26.53
N ALA A 280 -41.09 66.68 27.23
CA ALA A 280 -40.29 66.87 28.44
C ALA A 280 -40.65 65.86 29.55
N THR A 281 -41.94 65.51 29.68
CA THR A 281 -42.42 64.50 30.65
C THR A 281 -42.04 63.08 30.20
N LEU A 282 -42.20 62.74 28.92
CA LEU A 282 -41.81 61.48 28.32
C LEU A 282 -40.30 61.28 28.35
N SER A 283 -39.51 62.29 28.02
CA SER A 283 -38.05 62.28 28.17
C SER A 283 -37.66 62.04 29.63
N LYS A 284 -38.32 62.71 30.58
CA LYS A 284 -38.08 62.48 32.02
C LYS A 284 -38.47 61.05 32.46
N THR A 285 -39.57 60.47 31.97
CA THR A 285 -39.96 59.09 32.30
C THR A 285 -39.10 58.06 31.57
N LEU A 286 -38.68 58.31 30.33
CA LEU A 286 -37.73 57.48 29.57
C LEU A 286 -36.34 57.49 30.21
N LEU A 287 -35.85 58.64 30.71
CA LEU A 287 -34.59 58.73 31.46
C LEU A 287 -34.69 58.10 32.87
N ALA A 288 -35.88 58.05 33.47
CA ALA A 288 -36.11 57.31 34.71
C ALA A 288 -36.19 55.79 34.45
N ALA A 289 -36.93 55.37 33.42
CA ALA A 289 -37.05 53.99 33.00
C ALA A 289 -35.71 53.43 32.49
N GLY A 290 -34.94 54.21 31.73
CA GLY A 290 -33.60 53.85 31.27
C GLY A 290 -32.64 53.62 32.43
N ARG A 291 -32.63 54.50 33.44
CA ARG A 291 -31.85 54.28 34.68
C ARG A 291 -32.31 53.06 35.47
N GLY A 292 -33.61 52.83 35.61
CA GLY A 292 -34.13 51.60 36.23
C GLY A 292 -33.79 50.35 35.43
N TRP A 293 -33.73 50.44 34.10
CA TRP A 293 -33.33 49.33 33.22
C TRP A 293 -31.82 49.06 33.30
N GLU A 294 -31.00 50.10 33.40
CA GLU A 294 -29.54 49.99 33.60
C GLU A 294 -29.20 49.45 34.99
N GLU A 295 -29.91 49.88 36.04
CA GLU A 295 -29.79 49.35 37.40
C GLU A 295 -30.22 47.88 37.48
N THR A 296 -31.36 47.52 36.88
CA THR A 296 -31.81 46.11 36.85
C THR A 296 -30.95 45.22 35.96
N ALA A 297 -30.42 45.73 34.84
CA ALA A 297 -29.47 45.01 34.00
C ALA A 297 -28.13 44.79 34.73
N SER A 298 -27.63 45.80 35.46
CA SER A 298 -26.43 45.70 36.30
C SER A 298 -26.61 44.69 37.43
N ALA A 299 -27.75 44.75 38.14
CA ALA A 299 -28.08 43.78 39.19
C ALA A 299 -28.23 42.36 38.63
N ALA A 300 -28.86 42.18 37.47
CA ALA A 300 -28.96 40.90 36.79
C ALA A 300 -27.59 40.38 36.34
N ALA A 301 -26.72 41.23 35.79
CA ALA A 301 -25.37 40.86 35.40
C ALA A 301 -24.51 40.44 36.61
N ALA A 302 -24.61 41.16 37.74
CA ALA A 302 -23.92 40.80 38.98
C ALA A 302 -24.44 39.47 39.55
N LEU A 303 -25.75 39.24 39.55
CA LEU A 303 -26.36 37.98 40.00
C LEU A 303 -25.96 36.81 39.08
N LEU A 304 -25.94 37.01 37.77
CA LEU A 304 -25.57 36.00 36.78
C LEU A 304 -24.08 35.68 36.88
N HIS A 305 -23.21 36.68 36.97
CA HIS A 305 -21.77 36.48 37.17
C HIS A 305 -21.49 35.71 38.47
N ARG A 306 -22.19 36.05 39.56
CA ARG A 306 -22.07 35.35 40.84
C ARG A 306 -22.57 33.91 40.76
N THR A 307 -23.80 33.69 40.34
CA THR A 307 -24.43 32.35 40.32
C THR A 307 -23.74 31.41 39.33
N VAL A 308 -23.38 31.89 38.14
CA VAL A 308 -22.64 31.09 37.15
C VAL A 308 -21.19 30.89 37.58
N GLY A 309 -20.53 31.88 38.20
CA GLY A 309 -19.17 31.74 38.73
C GLY A 309 -19.08 30.75 39.91
N GLU A 310 -20.02 30.82 40.86
CA GLU A 310 -20.16 29.87 41.96
C GLU A 310 -20.48 28.45 41.43
N ALA A 311 -21.43 28.32 40.49
CA ALA A 311 -21.80 27.03 39.90
C ALA A 311 -20.69 26.40 39.05
N LEU A 312 -19.96 27.19 38.24
CA LEU A 312 -18.80 26.70 37.48
C LEU A 312 -17.66 26.29 38.40
N SER A 313 -17.36 27.07 39.44
CA SER A 313 -16.30 26.73 40.40
C SER A 313 -16.62 25.44 41.15
N ALA A 314 -17.86 25.29 41.65
CA ALA A 314 -18.32 24.07 42.30
C ALA A 314 -18.37 22.87 41.34
N GLY A 315 -18.81 23.09 40.09
CA GLY A 315 -18.85 22.07 39.05
C GLY A 315 -17.45 21.57 38.65
N LEU A 316 -16.49 22.48 38.45
CA LEU A 316 -15.09 22.16 38.15
C LEU A 316 -14.41 21.46 39.33
N ALA A 317 -14.63 21.91 40.56
CA ALA A 317 -14.10 21.24 41.75
C ALA A 317 -14.62 19.80 41.87
N LYS A 318 -15.95 19.61 41.74
CA LYS A 318 -16.57 18.27 41.77
C LYS A 318 -16.13 17.39 40.60
N HIS A 319 -15.90 17.97 39.41
CA HIS A 319 -15.40 17.23 38.25
C HIS A 319 -13.93 16.81 38.45
N ALA A 320 -13.08 17.68 39.00
CA ALA A 320 -11.69 17.37 39.34
C ALA A 320 -11.60 16.27 40.43
N GLU A 321 -12.46 16.35 41.46
CA GLU A 321 -12.59 15.30 42.48
C GLU A 321 -13.03 13.96 41.87
N SER A 322 -14.08 13.96 41.03
CA SER A 322 -14.55 12.77 40.33
C SER A 322 -13.50 12.18 39.38
N LEU A 323 -12.71 13.03 38.70
CA LEU A 323 -11.64 12.59 37.81
C LEU A 323 -10.49 11.96 38.61
N ASN A 324 -10.10 12.59 39.72
CA ASN A 324 -9.02 12.07 40.58
C ASN A 324 -9.42 10.74 41.25
N SER A 325 -10.67 10.63 41.72
CA SER A 325 -11.23 9.37 42.21
C SER A 325 -11.28 8.28 41.13
N GLY A 326 -11.68 8.65 39.90
CA GLY A 326 -11.67 7.75 38.75
C GLY A 326 -10.27 7.26 38.36
N ILE A 327 -9.27 8.15 38.36
CA ILE A 327 -7.86 7.82 38.11
C ILE A 327 -7.31 6.90 39.21
N ALA A 328 -7.60 7.19 40.48
CA ALA A 328 -7.18 6.34 41.60
C ALA A 328 -7.74 4.92 41.46
N LYS A 329 -9.06 4.79 41.20
CA LYS A 329 -9.69 3.49 40.98
C LYS A 329 -9.14 2.76 39.75
N HIS A 330 -8.95 3.46 38.62
CA HIS A 330 -8.38 2.85 37.41
C HIS A 330 -6.93 2.38 37.63
N THR A 331 -6.17 3.07 38.49
CA THR A 331 -4.81 2.66 38.87
C THR A 331 -4.83 1.41 39.76
N GLU A 332 -5.78 1.33 40.70
CA GLU A 332 -6.03 0.13 41.52
C GLU A 332 -6.47 -1.07 40.66
N ASP A 333 -7.42 -0.87 39.75
CA ASP A 333 -7.88 -1.89 38.79
C ASP A 333 -6.72 -2.38 37.90
N LEU A 334 -5.89 -1.46 37.36
CA LEU A 334 -4.68 -1.83 36.59
C LEU A 334 -3.66 -2.61 37.43
N GLN A 335 -3.43 -2.21 38.68
CA GLN A 335 -2.53 -2.91 39.58
C GLN A 335 -3.02 -4.33 39.86
N GLY A 336 -4.33 -4.52 40.10
CA GLY A 336 -4.94 -5.84 40.25
C GLY A 336 -4.82 -6.70 38.99
N VAL A 337 -5.03 -6.12 37.81
CA VAL A 337 -4.83 -6.80 36.51
C VAL A 337 -3.37 -7.21 36.30
N LEU A 338 -2.40 -6.37 36.67
CA LEU A 338 -0.98 -6.67 36.53
C LEU A 338 -0.53 -7.78 37.50
N VAL A 339 -0.99 -7.76 38.76
CA VAL A 339 -0.73 -8.85 39.73
C VAL A 339 -1.30 -10.17 39.20
N ARG A 340 -2.54 -10.17 38.70
CA ARG A 340 -3.16 -11.37 38.13
C ARG A 340 -2.46 -11.88 36.87
N HIS A 341 -1.91 -11.01 36.03
CA HIS A 341 -1.07 -11.42 34.90
C HIS A 341 0.27 -12.00 35.35
N ALA A 342 0.87 -11.49 36.42
CA ALA A 342 2.09 -12.04 36.99
C ALA A 342 1.86 -13.44 37.59
N GLU A 343 0.73 -13.65 38.28
CA GLU A 343 0.30 -14.98 38.76
C GLU A 343 0.11 -15.97 37.60
N ILE A 344 -0.69 -15.60 36.58
CA ILE A 344 -0.92 -16.45 35.39
C ILE A 344 0.39 -16.78 34.66
N LEU A 345 1.31 -15.81 34.56
CA LEU A 345 2.62 -16.04 33.93
C LEU A 345 3.51 -16.96 34.78
N SER A 346 3.48 -16.85 36.11
CA SER A 346 4.19 -17.76 37.01
C SER A 346 3.67 -19.19 36.89
N ASP A 347 2.35 -19.38 37.00
CA ASP A 347 1.70 -20.69 36.83
C ASP A 347 2.03 -21.31 35.47
N ASN A 348 2.07 -20.50 34.41
CA ASN A 348 2.41 -20.97 33.07
C ASN A 348 3.90 -21.35 32.94
N ILE A 349 4.82 -20.61 33.57
CA ILE A 349 6.24 -20.97 33.63
C ILE A 349 6.45 -22.26 34.42
N ASP A 350 5.76 -22.45 35.54
CA ASP A 350 5.84 -23.67 36.34
C ASP A 350 5.28 -24.89 35.57
N GLN A 351 4.18 -24.72 34.84
CA GLN A 351 3.66 -25.75 33.92
C GLN A 351 4.65 -26.09 32.80
N HIS A 352 5.24 -25.08 32.14
CA HIS A 352 6.19 -25.31 31.04
C HIS A 352 7.51 -25.92 31.51
N THR A 353 8.03 -25.53 32.67
CA THR A 353 9.25 -26.12 33.24
C THR A 353 9.01 -27.56 33.69
N SER A 354 7.85 -27.87 34.27
CA SER A 354 7.44 -29.25 34.60
C SER A 354 7.32 -30.13 33.34
N ALA A 355 6.59 -29.67 32.32
CA ALA A 355 6.44 -30.40 31.06
C ALA A 355 7.77 -30.60 30.31
N LEU A 356 8.69 -29.63 30.41
CA LEU A 356 10.03 -29.74 29.83
C LEU A 356 10.91 -30.74 30.61
N ALA A 357 10.79 -30.80 31.94
CA ALA A 357 11.45 -31.81 32.76
C ALA A 357 10.95 -33.24 32.43
N GLU A 358 9.63 -33.43 32.34
CA GLU A 358 9.02 -34.71 31.93
C GLU A 358 9.47 -35.13 30.52
N ALA A 359 9.52 -34.18 29.57
CA ALA A 359 10.01 -34.45 28.22
C ALA A 359 11.51 -34.83 28.18
N LEU A 360 12.35 -34.21 29.01
CA LEU A 360 13.77 -34.55 29.15
C LEU A 360 13.97 -35.92 29.80
N GLU A 361 13.18 -36.25 30.83
CA GLU A 361 13.20 -37.57 31.47
C GLU A 361 12.77 -38.67 30.48
N HIS A 362 11.68 -38.45 29.75
CA HIS A 362 11.21 -39.35 28.70
C HIS A 362 12.24 -39.52 27.58
N HIS A 363 12.85 -38.43 27.09
CA HIS A 363 13.91 -38.50 26.07
C HIS A 363 15.14 -39.25 26.57
N THR A 364 15.52 -39.08 27.85
CA THR A 364 16.63 -39.81 28.47
C THR A 364 16.32 -41.31 28.61
N ALA A 365 15.08 -41.66 28.99
CA ALA A 365 14.61 -43.05 29.04
C ALA A 365 14.58 -43.70 27.65
N VAL A 366 14.14 -42.97 26.61
CA VAL A 366 14.18 -43.45 25.22
C VAL A 366 15.61 -43.61 24.73
N MET A 367 16.50 -42.64 24.96
CA MET A 367 17.91 -42.74 24.55
C MET A 367 18.60 -43.94 25.21
N THR A 368 18.50 -44.10 26.53
CA THR A 368 19.08 -45.24 27.25
C THR A 368 18.48 -46.58 26.80
N HIS A 369 17.18 -46.64 26.47
CA HIS A 369 16.58 -47.82 25.85
C HIS A 369 17.14 -48.11 24.44
N THR A 370 17.33 -47.08 23.60
CA THR A 370 17.93 -47.28 22.27
C THR A 370 19.41 -47.68 22.33
N GLU A 371 20.17 -47.13 23.27
CA GLU A 371 21.59 -47.46 23.49
C GLU A 371 21.75 -48.89 24.01
N THR A 372 20.95 -49.29 25.01
CA THR A 372 20.96 -50.67 25.53
C THR A 372 20.56 -51.68 24.48
N LYS A 373 19.54 -51.38 23.66
CA LYS A 373 19.14 -52.22 22.52
C LYS A 373 20.25 -52.32 21.46
N LEU A 374 20.87 -51.20 21.10
CA LEU A 374 21.99 -51.19 20.15
C LEU A 374 23.21 -51.98 20.67
N ALA A 375 23.46 -51.92 21.99
CA ALA A 375 24.49 -52.72 22.64
C ALA A 375 24.14 -54.22 22.75
N GLU A 376 22.85 -54.58 22.73
CA GLU A 376 22.38 -55.97 22.63
C GLU A 376 22.51 -56.50 21.19
N ASP A 377 22.02 -55.75 20.20
CA ASP A 377 22.15 -56.08 18.77
C ASP A 377 23.63 -56.22 18.36
N ASN A 378 24.52 -55.35 18.86
CA ASN A 378 25.95 -55.44 18.60
C ASN A 378 26.60 -56.67 19.27
N ARG A 379 26.22 -57.01 20.52
CA ARG A 379 26.67 -58.25 21.18
C ARG A 379 26.20 -59.50 20.41
N ARG A 380 24.97 -59.47 19.89
CA ARG A 380 24.42 -60.53 19.04
C ARG A 380 25.23 -60.67 17.74
N HIS A 381 25.48 -59.58 17.03
CA HIS A 381 26.28 -59.61 15.80
C HIS A 381 27.72 -60.08 16.03
N ILE A 382 28.34 -59.73 17.16
CA ILE A 382 29.65 -60.28 17.55
C ILE A 382 29.57 -61.80 17.73
N GLY A 383 28.56 -62.31 18.44
CA GLY A 383 28.36 -63.76 18.59
C GLY A 383 28.08 -64.50 17.28
N GLU A 384 27.30 -63.89 16.37
CA GLU A 384 27.05 -64.41 15.02
C GLU A 384 28.35 -64.44 14.19
N LEU A 385 29.20 -63.40 14.30
CA LEU A 385 30.54 -63.34 13.68
C LEU A 385 31.51 -64.37 14.26
N GLU A 386 31.57 -64.52 15.60
CA GLU A 386 32.42 -65.52 16.26
C GLU A 386 32.04 -66.95 15.85
N ALA A 387 30.74 -67.25 15.76
CA ALA A 387 30.25 -68.53 15.28
C ALA A 387 30.64 -68.78 13.81
N ALA A 388 30.43 -67.81 12.93
CA ALA A 388 30.79 -67.91 11.51
C ALA A 388 32.32 -68.04 11.29
N ILE A 389 33.13 -67.33 12.08
CA ILE A 389 34.59 -67.47 12.06
C ILE A 389 35.01 -68.84 12.58
N GLY A 390 34.39 -69.33 13.67
CA GLY A 390 34.63 -70.66 14.21
C GLY A 390 34.34 -71.77 13.19
N GLU A 391 33.19 -71.69 12.50
CA GLU A 391 32.84 -72.62 11.42
C GLU A 391 33.84 -72.54 10.25
N ALA A 392 34.20 -71.34 9.81
CA ALA A 392 35.17 -71.14 8.73
C ALA A 392 36.58 -71.68 9.08
N VAL A 393 37.01 -71.50 10.34
CA VAL A 393 38.29 -72.04 10.85
C VAL A 393 38.25 -73.56 10.92
N MET A 394 37.19 -74.17 11.47
CA MET A 394 37.04 -75.63 11.50
C MET A 394 36.97 -76.24 10.09
N ALA A 395 36.27 -75.60 9.15
CA ALA A 395 36.25 -75.98 7.74
C ALA A 395 37.60 -75.74 7.03
N GLY A 396 38.44 -74.84 7.55
CA GLY A 396 39.83 -74.66 7.12
C GLY A 396 40.73 -75.78 7.61
N ILE A 397 40.67 -76.10 8.90
CA ILE A 397 41.43 -77.20 9.53
C ILE A 397 41.09 -78.53 8.87
N GLY A 398 39.82 -78.88 8.68
CA GLY A 398 39.42 -80.13 8.01
C GLY A 398 39.87 -80.22 6.55
N ARG A 399 40.02 -79.08 5.84
CA ARG A 399 40.64 -79.04 4.51
C ARG A 399 42.16 -79.26 4.59
N GLN A 400 42.82 -78.67 5.57
CA GLN A 400 44.27 -78.80 5.77
C GLN A 400 44.65 -80.24 6.20
N GLU A 401 43.88 -80.85 7.10
CA GLU A 401 44.04 -82.26 7.50
C GLU A 401 43.88 -83.21 6.31
N LYS A 402 42.88 -82.99 5.45
CA LYS A 402 42.70 -83.75 4.20
C LYS A 402 43.89 -83.59 3.25
N LEU A 403 44.44 -82.38 3.10
CA LEU A 403 45.64 -82.14 2.31
C LEU A 403 46.90 -82.81 2.90
N ILE A 404 47.02 -82.86 4.23
CA ILE A 404 48.11 -83.57 4.91
C ILE A 404 48.01 -85.07 4.63
N HIS A 405 46.84 -85.69 4.79
CA HIS A 405 46.67 -87.12 4.48
C HIS A 405 46.93 -87.44 3.00
N GLN A 406 46.49 -86.58 2.06
CA GLN A 406 46.83 -86.73 0.64
C GLN A 406 48.35 -86.64 0.39
N SER A 407 49.06 -85.77 1.13
CA SER A 407 50.52 -85.68 1.09
C SER A 407 51.21 -86.92 1.67
N GLU A 408 50.73 -87.45 2.79
CA GLU A 408 51.24 -88.70 3.39
C GLU A 408 51.05 -89.90 2.47
N GLU A 409 49.90 -89.98 1.78
CA GLU A 409 49.57 -91.06 0.84
C GLU A 409 50.47 -91.00 -0.40
N LEU A 410 50.65 -89.81 -1.00
CA LEU A 410 51.63 -89.57 -2.08
C LEU A 410 53.07 -89.92 -1.66
N LEU A 411 53.47 -89.58 -0.42
CA LEU A 411 54.80 -89.93 0.09
C LEU A 411 54.98 -91.45 0.26
N ARG A 412 53.93 -92.18 0.69
CA ARG A 412 53.96 -93.66 0.77
C ARG A 412 54.03 -94.30 -0.61
N GLU A 413 53.27 -93.80 -1.58
CA GLU A 413 53.29 -94.30 -2.97
C GLU A 413 54.67 -94.06 -3.63
N MET A 414 55.25 -92.87 -3.41
CA MET A 414 56.62 -92.54 -3.84
C MET A 414 57.67 -93.42 -3.14
N GLN A 415 57.50 -93.73 -1.85
CA GLN A 415 58.40 -94.63 -1.12
C GLN A 415 58.29 -96.07 -1.64
N HIS A 416 57.08 -96.54 -1.96
CA HIS A 416 56.85 -97.88 -2.50
C HIS A 416 57.50 -98.07 -3.87
N THR A 417 57.25 -97.13 -4.80
CA THR A 417 57.86 -97.12 -6.14
C THR A 417 59.39 -96.98 -6.09
N LEU A 418 59.94 -96.21 -5.14
CA LEU A 418 61.38 -96.16 -4.89
C LEU A 418 61.94 -97.52 -4.46
N ILE A 419 61.30 -98.22 -3.51
CA ILE A 419 61.71 -99.56 -3.05
C ILE A 419 61.66 -100.57 -4.21
N GLU A 420 60.61 -100.54 -5.03
CA GLU A 420 60.48 -101.38 -6.21
C GLU A 420 61.61 -101.13 -7.23
N SER A 421 61.88 -99.86 -7.55
CA SER A 421 62.97 -99.48 -8.46
C SER A 421 64.36 -99.89 -7.94
N ALA A 422 64.59 -99.80 -6.62
CA ALA A 422 65.82 -100.26 -5.98
C ALA A 422 65.95 -101.79 -6.03
N GLY A 423 64.85 -102.53 -5.83
CA GLY A 423 64.82 -103.98 -5.98
C GLY A 423 65.18 -104.44 -7.40
N LEU A 424 64.64 -103.76 -8.43
CA LEU A 424 64.98 -104.01 -9.83
C LEU A 424 66.46 -103.69 -10.12
N ALA A 425 67.01 -102.62 -9.54
CA ALA A 425 68.42 -102.28 -9.68
C ALA A 425 69.36 -103.33 -9.05
N VAL A 426 69.02 -103.85 -7.87
CA VAL A 426 69.78 -104.93 -7.20
C VAL A 426 69.77 -106.22 -8.02
N ALA A 427 68.61 -106.61 -8.57
CA ALA A 427 68.51 -107.77 -9.46
C ALA A 427 69.39 -107.62 -10.71
N HIS A 428 69.45 -106.41 -11.29
CA HIS A 428 70.32 -106.11 -12.42
C HIS A 428 71.81 -106.18 -12.05
N GLN A 429 72.19 -105.75 -10.83
CA GLN A 429 73.56 -105.85 -10.32
C GLN A 429 73.99 -107.30 -10.07
N GLU A 430 73.09 -108.15 -9.55
CA GLU A 430 73.35 -109.59 -9.36
C GLU A 430 73.54 -110.32 -10.71
N GLN A 431 72.78 -109.93 -11.74
CA GLN A 431 72.94 -110.48 -13.08
C GLN A 431 74.29 -110.11 -13.72
N LEU A 432 74.77 -108.88 -13.51
CA LEU A 432 76.12 -108.46 -13.91
C LEU A 432 77.22 -109.23 -13.16
N ALA A 433 77.02 -109.53 -11.87
CA ALA A 433 77.96 -110.35 -11.10
C ALA A 433 78.08 -111.78 -11.67
N LYS A 434 76.96 -112.42 -12.04
CA LYS A 434 76.95 -113.73 -12.72
C LYS A 434 77.64 -113.69 -14.10
N GLN A 435 77.48 -112.61 -14.87
CA GLN A 435 78.20 -112.44 -16.14
C GLN A 435 79.72 -112.30 -15.94
N SER A 436 80.15 -111.62 -14.87
CA SER A 436 81.56 -111.50 -14.49
C SER A 436 82.19 -112.86 -14.12
N GLU A 437 81.46 -113.71 -13.39
CA GLU A 437 81.93 -115.06 -13.03
C GLU A 437 82.15 -115.97 -14.25
N VAL A 438 81.28 -115.87 -15.27
CA VAL A 438 81.41 -116.62 -16.53
C VAL A 438 82.65 -116.18 -17.32
N LEU A 439 82.93 -114.88 -17.39
CA LEU A 439 84.16 -114.36 -18.01
C LEU A 439 85.42 -114.86 -17.28
N LEU A 440 85.38 -114.93 -15.95
CA LEU A 440 86.49 -115.41 -15.13
C LEU A 440 86.82 -116.89 -15.41
N LYS A 441 85.80 -117.74 -15.63
CA LYS A 441 85.98 -119.15 -16.03
C LYS A 441 86.58 -119.32 -17.44
N VAL A 442 86.31 -118.39 -18.38
CA VAL A 442 86.93 -118.41 -19.73
C VAL A 442 88.41 -118.01 -19.67
N VAL A 443 88.77 -117.06 -18.80
CA VAL A 443 90.17 -116.65 -18.60
C VAL A 443 91.01 -117.78 -17.98
N ASP A 444 90.47 -118.50 -16.98
CA ASP A 444 91.18 -119.61 -16.34
C ASP A 444 91.36 -120.82 -17.26
N ALA A 445 90.37 -121.13 -18.12
CA ALA A 445 90.52 -122.14 -19.16
C ALA A 445 91.65 -121.81 -20.17
N THR A 446 91.85 -120.52 -20.45
CA THR A 446 92.93 -120.04 -21.34
C THR A 446 94.31 -120.18 -20.67
N ALA A 447 94.40 -120.03 -19.35
CA ALA A 447 95.63 -120.22 -18.58
C ALA A 447 96.07 -121.71 -18.54
N GLN A 448 95.15 -122.66 -18.65
CA GLN A 448 95.47 -124.10 -18.66
C GLN A 448 96.10 -124.57 -19.99
N VAL A 449 95.72 -123.96 -21.12
CA VAL A 449 96.35 -124.23 -22.43
C VAL A 449 97.84 -123.87 -22.43
N ARG A 450 98.20 -122.73 -21.82
CA ARG A 450 99.59 -122.25 -21.75
C ARG A 450 100.53 -123.17 -20.97
N ARG A 451 100.02 -123.88 -19.95
CA ARG A 451 100.83 -124.86 -19.17
C ARG A 451 101.10 -126.16 -19.94
N LEU A 452 100.25 -126.51 -20.91
CA LEU A 452 100.46 -127.67 -21.78
C LEU A 452 101.58 -127.42 -22.82
N GLU A 453 101.76 -126.18 -23.27
CA GLU A 453 102.89 -125.80 -24.14
C GLU A 453 104.24 -125.90 -23.41
N GLU A 454 104.34 -125.38 -22.18
CA GLU A 454 105.58 -125.42 -21.39
C GLU A 454 106.02 -126.86 -21.04
N ALA A 455 105.07 -127.76 -20.76
CA ALA A 455 105.37 -129.17 -20.49
C ALA A 455 105.84 -129.97 -21.72
N LEU A 456 105.37 -129.60 -22.93
CA LEU A 456 105.79 -130.25 -24.17
C LEU A 456 107.18 -129.79 -24.62
N ASN A 457 107.48 -128.49 -24.47
CA ASN A 457 108.75 -127.89 -24.89
C ASN A 457 109.93 -128.38 -24.03
N SER A 458 109.69 -128.65 -22.73
CA SER A 458 110.69 -129.25 -21.82
C SER A 458 111.11 -130.66 -22.25
N ASN A 459 110.18 -131.51 -22.68
CA ASN A 459 110.48 -132.88 -23.13
C ASN A 459 111.22 -132.94 -24.47
N LEU A 460 111.15 -131.87 -25.30
CA LEU A 460 111.94 -131.75 -26.52
C LEU A 460 113.39 -131.34 -26.25
N ALA A 461 113.67 -130.64 -25.13
CA ALA A 461 115.03 -130.25 -24.75
C ALA A 461 115.87 -131.44 -24.26
N THR A 462 115.28 -132.35 -23.47
CA THR A 462 115.99 -133.52 -22.90
C THR A 462 116.23 -134.68 -23.88
N LEU A 463 115.63 -134.64 -25.08
CA LEU A 463 115.89 -135.63 -26.15
C LEU A 463 116.93 -135.13 -27.19
N ALA A 464 117.41 -133.90 -27.07
CA ALA A 464 118.30 -133.26 -28.04
C ALA A 464 119.80 -133.34 -27.71
N GLU A 465 120.19 -133.86 -26.53
CA GLU A 465 121.59 -133.93 -26.07
C GLU A 465 122.11 -135.37 -25.89
N SER A 466 121.66 -136.29 -26.75
CA SER A 466 122.33 -137.59 -26.95
C SER A 466 122.95 -137.69 -28.35
N HIS A 467 124.25 -137.39 -28.43
CA HIS A 467 125.17 -137.59 -29.58
C HIS A 467 124.81 -136.91 -30.92
N HIS A 468 125.49 -135.82 -31.29
CA HIS A 468 126.80 -135.82 -31.98
C HIS A 468 126.83 -136.53 -33.36
N PHE A 469 126.78 -135.74 -34.43
CA PHE A 469 127.63 -135.99 -35.60
C PHE A 469 128.10 -134.66 -36.21
N GLN A 470 129.37 -134.34 -35.99
CA GLN A 470 130.03 -133.18 -36.57
C GLN A 470 130.50 -133.53 -38.00
N GLU A 471 130.38 -132.56 -38.91
CA GLU A 471 131.08 -132.52 -40.21
C GLU A 471 130.85 -133.70 -41.19
N THR A 472 129.68 -133.72 -41.83
CA THR A 472 129.59 -134.12 -43.26
C THR A 472 128.62 -133.22 -44.04
N VAL A 473 128.89 -131.92 -43.95
CA VAL A 473 128.40 -130.90 -44.90
C VAL A 473 128.97 -131.19 -46.30
N VAL A 474 128.36 -130.62 -47.36
CA VAL A 474 129.00 -130.04 -48.59
C VAL A 474 128.30 -130.37 -49.93
N SER A 475 127.41 -131.37 -50.04
CA SER A 475 126.75 -131.68 -51.35
C SER A 475 125.21 -131.65 -51.32
N LEU A 476 124.62 -131.11 -52.40
CA LEU A 476 123.18 -130.92 -52.68
C LEU A 476 122.41 -130.11 -51.61
N SER A 477 122.37 -128.77 -51.64
CA SER A 477 122.54 -127.82 -52.76
C SER A 477 121.51 -127.96 -53.89
N ALA A 478 121.05 -126.83 -54.41
CA ALA A 478 120.36 -126.65 -55.71
C ALA A 478 118.89 -127.11 -55.94
N THR A 479 118.14 -127.65 -54.96
CA THR A 479 116.65 -127.76 -55.05
C THR A 479 115.90 -126.88 -54.04
N LEU A 480 116.64 -126.01 -53.36
CA LEU A 480 116.16 -124.77 -52.74
C LEU A 480 115.67 -123.79 -53.83
N GLN A 481 114.78 -122.85 -53.45
CA GLN A 481 114.42 -121.60 -54.16
C GLN A 481 113.35 -121.58 -55.29
N LEU A 482 112.65 -122.68 -55.65
CA LEU A 482 111.52 -122.61 -56.61
C LEU A 482 110.25 -123.41 -56.25
N LEU A 483 109.56 -122.99 -55.18
CA LEU A 483 108.09 -122.90 -55.24
C LEU A 483 107.55 -121.72 -54.41
N SER A 484 108.28 -120.60 -54.46
CA SER A 484 107.74 -119.29 -54.14
C SER A 484 106.78 -118.83 -55.24
N ALA A 485 105.76 -118.06 -54.88
CA ALA A 485 104.71 -117.44 -55.70
C ALA A 485 103.52 -118.32 -56.18
N ASN A 486 102.39 -118.26 -55.44
CA ASN A 486 101.04 -118.18 -56.04
C ASN A 486 99.93 -117.76 -55.02
N LEU A 487 99.36 -116.56 -55.23
CA LEU A 487 97.92 -116.16 -55.27
C LEU A 487 96.97 -116.40 -54.05
N GLY A 488 95.92 -115.57 -53.77
CA GLY A 488 95.33 -114.40 -54.46
C GLY A 488 94.14 -113.70 -53.68
N ARG A 489 93.45 -112.70 -54.28
CA ARG A 489 92.48 -111.68 -53.71
C ARG A 489 91.12 -111.62 -54.50
N PRO A 490 90.02 -110.84 -54.19
CA PRO A 490 89.93 -109.37 -53.94
C PRO A 490 88.80 -108.87 -52.94
N THR A 491 87.87 -107.95 -53.33
CA THR A 491 86.93 -107.09 -52.52
C THR A 491 85.78 -106.44 -53.36
N SER A 492 84.65 -105.90 -52.79
CA SER A 492 84.00 -104.56 -53.12
C SER A 492 82.49 -104.25 -52.72
N ALA A 493 82.23 -103.01 -52.23
CA ALA A 493 81.14 -101.96 -52.37
C ALA A 493 79.59 -102.18 -52.55
N ARG A 494 78.72 -101.27 -51.97
CA ARG A 494 77.85 -100.19 -52.62
C ARG A 494 76.40 -99.84 -52.04
N ASP A 495 75.99 -98.54 -52.09
CA ASP A 495 74.64 -97.83 -52.24
C ASP A 495 73.35 -97.93 -51.30
N GLY A 496 72.55 -96.81 -51.17
CA GLY A 496 71.05 -96.80 -51.36
C GLY A 496 69.94 -96.31 -50.33
N ILE A 497 69.62 -94.99 -50.24
CA ILE A 497 68.31 -94.23 -50.40
C ILE A 497 66.87 -94.64 -49.83
N SER A 498 66.07 -93.65 -49.27
CA SER A 498 64.55 -93.46 -49.19
C SER A 498 63.62 -94.28 -48.22
N LEU A 499 62.32 -93.97 -47.88
CA LEU A 499 61.34 -92.83 -47.89
C LEU A 499 60.01 -93.17 -47.09
N MET A 500 59.22 -92.15 -46.64
CA MET A 500 57.72 -92.10 -46.47
C MET A 500 56.95 -93.06 -45.49
N ASP A 501 55.71 -92.83 -44.98
CA ASP A 501 54.77 -91.66 -44.80
C ASP A 501 53.52 -92.07 -43.92
N ALA A 502 52.70 -91.10 -43.48
CA ALA A 502 51.29 -91.17 -43.00
C ALA A 502 50.97 -91.91 -41.65
N THR A 503 49.87 -91.66 -40.90
CA THR A 503 48.56 -91.00 -41.20
C THR A 503 47.89 -90.35 -39.95
N ARG A 504 46.91 -89.44 -40.17
CA ARG A 504 45.98 -88.84 -39.17
C ARG A 504 44.90 -89.80 -38.62
N THR A 505 44.30 -89.46 -37.46
CA THR A 505 42.84 -89.40 -37.06
C THR A 505 42.67 -89.74 -35.55
N SER A 506 41.63 -89.39 -34.78
CA SER A 506 40.63 -88.28 -34.71
C SER A 506 39.67 -88.56 -33.53
N HIS A 507 39.06 -87.54 -32.88
CA HIS A 507 37.94 -87.69 -31.91
C HIS A 507 38.26 -88.55 -30.65
N ALA A 508 37.44 -88.70 -29.59
CA ALA A 508 36.43 -87.92 -28.84
C ALA A 508 36.25 -88.71 -27.49
N ALA A 509 35.46 -88.35 -26.48
CA ALA A 509 34.50 -87.27 -26.21
C ALA A 509 34.57 -86.94 -24.70
#